data_AF-A0A1R2B1C6-F1
#
_entry.id   AF-A0A1R2B1C6-F1
#
_cell.length_a   1.000
_cell.length_b   1.000
_cell.length_c   1.000
_cell.angle_alpha   90.00
_cell.angle_beta   90.00
_cell.angle_gamma   90.00
#
_symmetry.space_group_name_H-M   'P 1'
#
loop_
_entity.id
_entity.type
_entity.pdbx_description
1 polymer ?
#
loop_
_entity_poly.entity_id
_entity_poly.type
_entity_poly.pdbx_seq_one_letter_code
_entity_poly.pdbx_strand_id
1 'polypeptide(L)'
;MGNSEIKTDSATSGMSKRDFRLEKVIGRGGFGKVWKAESCKNGRVFAMKEMLKTRIVKKNSVQSVLKERMLLSIIKHPFIVNMQYAFQDRLNLYLVMDLMTGGDLRYHLSKNRQFNETQSKFLISCILMGLEYLHINGIIHRDIKPENLVFDNKGYLTHS
;
A
#
# COMPACT_ATOMS: atom_id res chain seq x y z
N MET A 1 17.74 11.66 31.95
CA MET A 1 16.60 10.72 31.89
C MET A 1 15.43 11.47 31.27
N GLY A 2 15.32 11.43 29.94
CA GLY A 2 14.26 12.13 29.21
C GLY A 2 13.25 11.13 28.69
N ASN A 3 12.11 11.02 29.35
CA ASN A 3 10.95 10.32 28.81
C ASN A 3 10.39 11.15 27.67
N SER A 4 10.75 10.82 26.44
CA SER A 4 10.04 11.27 25.26
C SER A 4 8.76 10.45 25.13
N GLU A 5 7.67 10.97 25.70
CA GLU A 5 6.32 10.53 25.41
C GLU A 5 6.08 10.60 23.90
N ILE A 6 5.90 9.42 23.29
CA ILE A 6 5.47 9.29 21.92
C ILE A 6 4.04 9.85 21.86
N LYS A 7 3.88 11.05 21.29
CA LYS A 7 2.58 11.59 20.91
C LYS A 7 1.93 10.59 19.96
N THR A 8 0.91 9.89 20.44
CA THR A 8 -0.01 9.10 19.63
C THR A 8 -0.78 10.05 18.72
N ASP A 9 -0.48 10.02 17.43
CA ASP A 9 -1.19 10.79 16.41
C ASP A 9 -2.69 10.49 16.42
N SER A 10 -3.45 11.57 16.38
CA SER A 10 -4.86 11.72 16.69
C SER A 10 -5.81 11.40 15.53
N ALA A 11 -5.75 10.18 14.97
CA ALA A 11 -6.73 9.77 13.95
C ALA A 11 -6.97 8.26 13.79
N THR A 12 -7.05 7.44 14.86
CA THR A 12 -7.56 6.04 14.75
C THR A 12 -7.94 5.37 16.08
N SER A 13 -8.39 6.13 17.08
CA SER A 13 -8.93 5.56 18.32
C SER A 13 -10.30 4.91 18.04
N GLY A 14 -10.32 3.60 17.78
CA GLY A 14 -11.54 2.79 17.72
C GLY A 14 -11.79 2.00 16.44
N MET A 15 -10.97 2.15 15.39
CA MET A 15 -11.15 1.38 14.15
C MET A 15 -10.71 -0.08 14.33
N SER A 16 -11.52 -0.99 13.81
CA SER A 16 -11.30 -2.43 13.89
C SER A 16 -11.61 -3.12 12.56
N LYS A 17 -11.23 -4.39 12.45
CA LYS A 17 -11.56 -5.22 11.28
C LYS A 17 -13.08 -5.31 11.01
N ARG A 18 -13.93 -5.14 12.04
CA ARG A 18 -15.39 -5.24 11.93
C ARG A 18 -16.01 -4.07 11.17
N ASP A 19 -15.29 -2.96 11.06
CA ASP A 19 -15.73 -1.78 10.31
C ASP A 19 -15.60 -1.98 8.79
N PHE A 20 -15.11 -3.14 8.37
CA PHE A 20 -14.90 -3.49 6.97
C PHE A 20 -15.50 -4.85 6.63
N ARG A 21 -16.23 -4.90 5.51
CA ARG A 21 -16.71 -6.14 4.90
C ARG A 21 -15.63 -6.67 3.96
N LEU A 22 -15.03 -7.81 4.30
CA LEU A 22 -14.02 -8.45 3.46
C LEU A 22 -14.69 -9.25 2.34
N GLU A 23 -14.41 -8.90 1.09
CA GLU A 23 -15.01 -9.56 -0.07
C GLU A 23 -14.15 -10.73 -0.57
N LYS A 24 -12.96 -10.45 -1.10
CA LYS A 24 -12.08 -11.45 -1.72
C LYS A 24 -10.61 -11.15 -1.47
N VAL A 25 -9.79 -12.19 -1.48
CA VAL A 25 -8.33 -12.04 -1.44
C VAL A 25 -7.84 -11.63 -2.83
N ILE A 26 -7.15 -10.49 -2.91
CA ILE A 26 -6.60 -9.94 -4.15
C ILE A 26 -5.08 -10.08 -4.23
N GLY A 27 -4.41 -10.38 -3.12
CA GLY A 27 -2.97 -10.59 -3.08
C GLY A 27 -2.53 -11.43 -1.90
N ARG A 28 -1.39 -12.11 -2.03
CA ARG A 28 -0.74 -12.84 -0.95
C ARG A 28 0.70 -12.35 -0.84
N GLY A 29 1.06 -11.89 0.35
CA GLY A 29 2.39 -11.35 0.64
C GLY A 29 3.17 -12.21 1.62
N GLY A 30 4.43 -11.86 1.84
CA GLY A 30 5.32 -12.60 2.75
C GLY A 30 4.84 -12.69 4.20
N PHE A 31 4.01 -11.74 4.65
CA PHE A 31 3.51 -11.65 6.03
C PHE A 31 2.01 -11.98 6.17
N GLY A 32 1.28 -12.17 5.07
CA GLY A 32 -0.17 -12.36 5.11
C GLY A 32 -0.84 -12.17 3.75
N LYS A 33 -1.99 -11.51 3.74
CA LYS A 33 -2.86 -11.40 2.56
C LYS A 33 -3.44 -10.00 2.40
N VAL A 34 -3.77 -9.65 1.18
CA VAL A 34 -4.43 -8.40 0.81
C VAL A 34 -5.86 -8.72 0.40
N TRP A 35 -6.81 -8.06 1.04
CA TRP A 35 -8.24 -8.21 0.78
C TRP A 35 -8.78 -7.00 0.02
N LYS A 36 -9.71 -7.24 -0.89
CA LYS A 36 -10.70 -6.22 -1.26
C LYS A 36 -11.68 -6.09 -0.10
N ALA A 37 -11.79 -4.88 0.46
CA ALA A 37 -12.59 -4.63 1.65
C ALA A 37 -13.45 -3.38 1.45
N GLU A 38 -14.72 -3.43 1.84
CA GLU A 38 -15.64 -2.29 1.77
C GLU A 38 -15.86 -1.72 3.17
N SER A 39 -15.71 -0.42 3.35
CA SER A 39 -16.01 0.27 4.60
C SER A 39 -17.51 0.26 4.88
N CYS A 40 -17.90 -0.30 6.03
CA CYS A 40 -19.30 -0.33 6.46
C CYS A 40 -19.88 1.06 6.73
N LYS A 41 -19.02 2.08 6.92
CA LYS A 41 -19.44 3.46 7.23
C LYS A 41 -19.92 4.24 6.01
N ASN A 42 -19.29 4.04 4.86
CA ASN A 42 -19.50 4.88 3.67
C ASN A 42 -19.51 4.12 2.34
N GLY A 43 -19.43 2.78 2.36
CA GLY A 43 -19.43 1.95 1.15
C GLY A 43 -18.17 2.07 0.28
N ARG A 44 -17.15 2.82 0.72
CA ARG A 44 -15.92 2.97 -0.06
C ARG A 44 -15.11 1.68 -0.01
N VAL A 45 -14.61 1.28 -1.17
CA VAL A 45 -13.81 0.05 -1.34
C VAL A 45 -12.31 0.36 -1.24
N PHE A 46 -11.59 -0.51 -0.55
CA PHE A 46 -10.18 -0.41 -0.22
C PHE A 46 -9.43 -1.73 -0.45
N ALA A 47 -8.10 -1.65 -0.46
CA ALA A 47 -7.22 -2.79 -0.28
C ALA A 47 -6.78 -2.87 1.20
N MET A 48 -7.10 -3.95 1.89
CA MET A 48 -6.70 -4.18 3.28
C MET A 48 -5.58 -5.23 3.34
N LYS A 49 -4.37 -4.80 3.67
CA LYS A 49 -3.20 -5.67 3.92
C LYS A 49 -3.26 -6.16 5.37
N GLU A 50 -3.61 -7.43 5.54
CA GLU A 50 -3.63 -8.15 6.82
C GLU A 50 -2.31 -8.91 7.00
N MET A 51 -1.57 -8.58 8.07
CA MET A 51 -0.25 -9.15 8.36
C MET A 51 -0.21 -9.79 9.74
N LEU A 52 0.19 -11.06 9.80
CA LEU A 52 0.29 -11.82 11.06
C LEU A 52 1.52 -11.36 11.86
N LYS A 53 1.31 -10.91 13.09
CA LYS A 53 2.38 -10.45 13.99
C LYS A 53 3.43 -11.53 14.24
N THR A 54 2.99 -12.78 14.45
CA THR A 54 3.87 -13.93 14.65
C THR A 54 4.80 -14.17 13.45
N ARG A 55 4.31 -13.97 12.21
CA ARG A 55 5.13 -14.10 10.99
C ARG A 55 6.13 -12.96 10.85
N ILE A 56 5.75 -11.73 11.22
CA ILE A 56 6.64 -10.57 11.20
C ILE A 56 7.81 -10.78 12.17
N VAL A 57 7.52 -11.23 13.39
CA VAL A 57 8.53 -11.53 14.42
C VAL A 57 9.44 -12.68 13.96
N LYS A 58 8.86 -13.78 13.47
CA LYS A 58 9.64 -14.94 12.99
C LYS A 58 10.62 -14.59 11.86
N LYS A 59 10.27 -13.60 11.02
CA LYS A 59 11.11 -13.12 9.92
C LYS A 59 12.02 -11.93 10.31
N ASN A 60 12.11 -11.62 11.60
CA ASN A 60 12.87 -10.48 12.14
C ASN A 60 12.59 -9.15 11.41
N SER A 61 11.34 -8.94 10.99
CA SER A 61 10.93 -7.84 10.10
C SER A 61 10.14 -6.73 10.81
N VAL A 62 10.14 -6.72 12.15
CA VAL A 62 9.35 -5.77 12.96
C VAL A 62 9.70 -4.32 12.62
N GLN A 63 11.00 -3.99 12.62
CA GLN A 63 11.47 -2.64 12.32
C GLN A 63 11.12 -2.20 10.89
N SER A 64 11.23 -3.11 9.92
CA SER A 64 10.88 -2.84 8.53
C SER A 64 9.40 -2.51 8.37
N VAL A 65 8.51 -3.30 9.00
CA VAL A 65 7.05 -3.07 8.94
C VAL A 65 6.65 -1.77 9.64
N LEU A 66 7.29 -1.43 10.77
CA LEU A 66 7.03 -0.15 11.46
C LEU A 66 7.49 1.04 10.63
N LYS A 67 8.65 0.95 9.97
CA LYS A 67 9.12 1.96 9.03
C LYS A 67 8.19 2.11 7.84
N GLU A 68 7.76 1.01 7.22
CA GLU A 68 6.80 1.02 6.10
C GLU A 68 5.51 1.74 6.50
N ARG A 69 4.92 1.38 7.66
CA ARG A 69 3.72 2.05 8.19
C ARG A 69 3.94 3.55 8.42
N MET A 70 5.07 3.92 8.99
CA MET A 70 5.41 5.33 9.27
C MET A 70 5.57 6.14 7.98
N LEU A 71 6.28 5.58 6.99
CA LEU A 71 6.43 6.21 5.67
C LEU A 71 5.06 6.39 5.01
N LEU A 72 4.25 5.33 4.99
CA LEU A 72 2.90 5.37 4.43
C LEU A 72 1.96 6.37 5.13
N SER A 73 2.21 6.72 6.39
CA SER A 73 1.41 7.72 7.11
C SER A 73 1.73 9.17 6.76
N ILE A 74 2.93 9.44 6.22
CA ILE A 74 3.37 10.81 5.92
C ILE A 74 3.38 11.11 4.41
N ILE A 75 3.36 10.08 3.56
CA ILE A 75 3.32 10.25 2.11
C ILE A 75 1.88 10.35 1.61
N LYS A 76 1.66 11.29 0.70
CA LYS A 76 0.39 11.41 -0.03
C LYS A 76 0.64 11.92 -1.44
N HIS A 77 0.43 11.06 -2.44
CA HIS A 77 0.72 11.38 -3.83
C HIS A 77 -0.16 10.58 -4.79
N PRO A 78 -0.63 11.15 -5.93
CA PRO A 78 -1.46 10.42 -6.90
C PRO A 78 -0.76 9.20 -7.52
N PHE A 79 0.57 9.21 -7.61
CA PHE A 79 1.36 8.11 -8.18
C PHE A 79 1.99 7.19 -7.11
N ILE A 80 1.50 7.25 -5.87
CA ILE A 80 1.84 6.33 -4.79
C ILE A 80 0.54 5.78 -4.18
N VAL A 81 0.50 4.50 -3.85
CA VAL A 81 -0.65 3.90 -3.18
C VAL A 81 -0.75 4.50 -1.77
N ASN A 82 -1.80 5.27 -1.54
CA ASN A 82 -1.96 6.00 -0.28
C ASN A 82 -2.59 5.10 0.79
N MET A 83 -2.06 5.17 2.00
CA MET A 83 -2.66 4.56 3.17
C MET A 83 -3.73 5.49 3.73
N GLN A 84 -4.91 4.94 3.96
CA GLN A 84 -6.07 5.66 4.49
C GLN A 84 -6.19 5.43 6.00
N TYR A 85 -5.95 4.20 6.45
CA TYR A 85 -6.03 3.84 7.87
C TYR A 85 -4.99 2.78 8.24
N ALA A 86 -4.57 2.77 9.50
CA ALA A 86 -3.76 1.71 10.07
C ALA A 86 -4.29 1.36 11.47
N PHE A 87 -4.50 0.07 11.72
CA PHE A 87 -4.93 -0.43 13.03
C PHE A 87 -4.38 -1.84 13.29
N GLN A 88 -4.61 -2.36 14.49
CA GLN A 88 -4.14 -3.68 14.88
C GLN A 88 -5.11 -4.37 15.83
N ASP A 89 -5.05 -5.69 15.87
CA ASP A 89 -5.66 -6.50 16.92
C ASP A 89 -4.60 -7.35 17.63
N ARG A 90 -5.02 -8.33 18.44
CA ARG A 90 -4.09 -9.21 19.16
C ARG A 90 -3.17 -10.00 18.23
N LEU A 91 -3.63 -10.38 17.04
CA LEU A 91 -2.94 -11.30 16.14
C LEU A 91 -2.32 -10.62 14.91
N ASN A 92 -2.92 -9.52 14.45
CA ASN A 92 -2.62 -8.93 13.15
C ASN A 92 -2.38 -7.41 13.20
N LEU A 93 -1.62 -6.93 12.22
CA LEU A 93 -1.58 -5.53 11.80
C LEU A 93 -2.40 -5.39 10.50
N TYR A 94 -3.10 -4.27 10.36
CA TYR A 94 -3.92 -3.95 9.21
C TYR A 94 -3.53 -2.59 8.65
N LEU A 95 -3.20 -2.56 7.36
CA LEU A 95 -3.05 -1.32 6.59
C LEU A 95 -4.18 -1.26 5.57
N VAL A 96 -4.98 -0.21 5.61
CA VAL A 96 -6.08 0.05 4.67
C VAL A 96 -5.60 1.10 3.67
N MET A 97 -5.61 0.74 2.40
CA MET A 97 -5.01 1.50 1.31
C MET A 97 -6.02 1.69 0.17
N ASP A 98 -5.76 2.63 -0.72
CA ASP A 98 -6.55 2.78 -1.94
C ASP A 98 -6.54 1.49 -2.77
N LEU A 99 -7.71 1.11 -3.29
CA LEU A 99 -7.84 -0.08 -4.13
C LEU A 99 -7.46 0.24 -5.58
N MET A 100 -6.45 -0.46 -6.07
CA MET A 100 -5.98 -0.39 -7.46
C MET A 100 -6.61 -1.54 -8.25
N THR A 101 -7.50 -1.21 -9.19
CA THR A 101 -8.35 -2.20 -9.88
C THR A 101 -7.85 -2.56 -11.27
N GLY A 102 -6.89 -1.84 -11.82
CA GLY A 102 -6.34 -2.08 -13.15
C GLY A 102 -5.31 -3.20 -13.21
N GLY A 103 -4.96 -3.83 -12.08
CA GLY A 103 -3.94 -4.90 -12.03
C GLY A 103 -2.50 -4.38 -12.01
N ASP A 104 -1.53 -5.28 -11.95
CA ASP A 104 -0.10 -4.96 -11.92
C ASP A 104 0.52 -4.86 -13.33
N LEU A 105 1.62 -4.13 -13.46
CA LEU A 105 2.32 -3.92 -14.74
C LEU A 105 2.82 -5.26 -15.32
N ARG A 106 3.22 -6.22 -14.47
CA ARG A 106 3.63 -7.55 -14.92
C ARG A 106 2.51 -8.26 -15.68
N TYR A 107 1.28 -8.21 -15.17
CA TYR A 107 0.10 -8.78 -15.82
C TYR A 107 -0.08 -8.17 -17.21
N HIS A 108 0.02 -6.85 -17.34
CA HIS A 108 -0.12 -6.17 -18.63
C HIS A 108 1.01 -6.50 -19.59
N LEU A 109 2.26 -6.57 -19.12
CA LEU A 109 3.41 -7.01 -19.93
C LEU A 109 3.27 -8.47 -20.40
N SER A 110 2.66 -9.34 -19.59
CA SER A 110 2.44 -10.74 -19.97
C SER A 110 1.34 -10.91 -21.03
N LYS A 111 0.36 -10.01 -21.06
CA LYS A 111 -0.76 -10.02 -22.02
C LYS A 111 -0.42 -9.27 -23.29
N ASN A 112 0.11 -8.06 -23.16
CA ASN A 112 0.53 -7.20 -24.24
C ASN A 112 2.05 -7.33 -24.37
N ARG A 113 2.51 -8.07 -25.38
CA ARG A 113 3.95 -8.35 -25.56
C ARG A 113 4.83 -7.08 -25.52
N GLN A 114 4.31 -5.95 -26.01
CA GLN A 114 4.99 -4.65 -26.00
C GLN A 114 3.98 -3.50 -25.89
N PHE A 115 4.34 -2.45 -25.16
CA PHE A 115 3.68 -1.15 -25.21
C PHE A 115 4.26 -0.33 -26.35
N ASN A 116 3.44 0.48 -27.02
CA ASN A 116 3.95 1.43 -28.01
C ASN A 116 4.72 2.57 -27.31
N GLU A 117 5.40 3.40 -28.10
CA GLU A 117 6.24 4.48 -27.57
C GLU A 117 5.43 5.48 -26.74
N THR A 118 4.24 5.89 -27.20
CA THR A 118 3.38 6.84 -26.50
C THR A 118 2.90 6.29 -25.16
N GLN A 119 2.49 5.03 -25.11
CA GLN A 119 2.12 4.34 -23.88
C GLN A 119 3.32 4.25 -22.93
N SER A 120 4.48 3.85 -23.45
CA SER A 120 5.70 3.73 -22.65
C SER A 120 6.10 5.06 -22.02
N LYS A 121 6.07 6.15 -22.79
CA LYS A 121 6.31 7.51 -22.28
C LYS A 121 5.34 7.87 -21.16
N PHE A 122 4.05 7.61 -21.35
CA PHE A 122 3.03 7.89 -20.34
C PHE A 122 3.25 7.11 -19.03
N LEU A 123 3.53 5.80 -19.13
CA LEU A 123 3.79 4.95 -17.96
C LEU A 123 5.05 5.38 -17.22
N ILE A 124 6.14 5.66 -17.96
CA ILE A 124 7.40 6.15 -17.39
C ILE A 124 7.19 7.49 -16.69
N SER A 125 6.42 8.41 -17.25
CA SER A 125 6.09 9.69 -16.59
C SER A 125 5.39 9.48 -15.25
N CYS A 126 4.42 8.55 -15.17
CA CYS A 126 3.75 8.23 -13.91
C CYS A 126 4.74 7.67 -12.87
N ILE A 127 5.62 6.76 -13.30
CA ILE A 127 6.67 6.19 -12.44
C ILE A 127 7.60 7.30 -11.92
N LEU A 128 8.08 8.16 -12.81
CA LEU A 128 9.02 9.24 -12.47
C LEU A 128 8.41 10.23 -11.49
N MET A 129 7.15 10.65 -11.67
CA MET A 129 6.48 11.56 -10.73
C MET A 129 6.37 10.95 -9.33
N GLY A 130 6.07 9.65 -9.22
CA GLY A 130 6.06 8.96 -7.92
C GLY A 130 7.45 8.91 -7.27
N LEU A 131 8.49 8.62 -8.06
CA LEU A 131 9.87 8.54 -7.56
C LEU A 131 10.43 9.89 -7.16
N GLU A 132 10.19 10.93 -7.95
CA GLU A 132 10.58 12.30 -7.64
C GLU A 132 10.01 12.71 -6.27
N TYR A 133 8.71 12.47 -6.05
CA TYR A 133 8.08 12.73 -4.77
C TYR A 133 8.76 11.97 -3.61
N LEU A 134 9.05 10.66 -3.78
CA LEU A 134 9.74 9.88 -2.75
C LEU A 134 11.14 10.44 -2.47
N HIS A 135 11.90 10.76 -3.51
CA HIS A 135 13.28 11.24 -3.39
C HIS A 135 13.36 12.62 -2.73
N ILE A 136 12.44 13.54 -3.04
CA ILE A 136 12.34 14.85 -2.37
C ILE A 136 12.09 14.68 -0.86
N ASN A 137 11.36 13.64 -0.47
CA ASN A 137 11.12 13.30 0.93
C ASN A 137 12.22 12.42 1.55
N GLY A 138 13.34 12.21 0.86
CA GLY A 138 14.47 11.40 1.35
C GLY A 138 14.19 9.90 1.40
N ILE A 139 13.18 9.42 0.67
CA ILE A 139 12.74 8.03 0.67
C ILE A 139 13.24 7.33 -0.60
N ILE A 140 13.90 6.19 -0.43
CA ILE A 140 14.30 5.33 -1.57
C ILE A 140 13.34 4.15 -1.63
N HIS A 141 12.66 3.95 -2.77
CA HIS A 141 11.67 2.87 -2.95
C HIS A 141 12.28 1.46 -2.80
N ARG A 142 13.48 1.23 -3.37
CA ARG A 142 14.30 -0.01 -3.33
C ARG A 142 13.68 -1.29 -3.93
N ASP A 143 12.37 -1.35 -4.16
CA ASP A 143 11.71 -2.52 -4.76
C ASP A 143 10.88 -2.15 -6.00
N ILE A 144 11.48 -1.38 -6.92
CA ILE A 144 10.82 -1.00 -8.18
C ILE A 144 10.88 -2.18 -9.13
N LYS A 145 9.73 -2.79 -9.40
CA LYS A 145 9.56 -3.91 -10.33
C LYS A 145 8.12 -3.95 -10.84
N PRO A 146 7.84 -4.62 -11.98
CA PRO A 146 6.51 -4.62 -12.58
C PRO A 146 5.38 -5.14 -11.67
N GLU A 147 5.69 -5.97 -10.67
CA GLU A 147 4.71 -6.49 -9.70
C GLU A 147 4.24 -5.43 -8.68
N ASN A 148 5.08 -4.43 -8.41
CA ASN A 148 4.81 -3.36 -7.44
C ASN A 148 4.34 -2.06 -8.10
N LEU A 149 4.05 -2.12 -9.41
CA LEU A 149 3.50 -1.01 -10.17
C LEU A 149 2.08 -1.40 -10.57
N VAL A 150 1.09 -0.70 -10.02
CA VAL A 150 -0.33 -1.06 -10.11
C VAL A 150 -1.13 0.04 -10.75
N PHE A 151 -2.13 -0.36 -11.55
CA PHE A 151 -3.01 0.56 -12.25
C PHE A 151 -4.27 0.89 -11.45
N ASP A 152 -4.67 2.16 -11.46
CA ASP A 152 -5.99 2.57 -10.97
C ASP A 152 -7.10 2.24 -11.98
N ASN A 153 -8.33 2.64 -11.69
CA ASN A 153 -9.47 2.43 -12.60
C ASN A 153 -9.47 3.37 -13.83
N LYS A 154 -8.61 4.39 -13.86
CA LYS A 154 -8.47 5.35 -14.94
C LYS A 154 -7.28 5.03 -15.86
N GLY A 155 -6.44 4.06 -15.49
CA GLY A 155 -5.27 3.64 -16.25
C GLY A 155 -3.97 4.36 -15.86
N TYR A 156 -3.95 5.10 -14.74
CA TYR A 156 -2.70 5.67 -14.20
C TYR A 156 -1.92 4.61 -13.44
N LEU A 157 -0.59 4.62 -13.62
CA LEU A 157 0.33 3.70 -12.97
C LEU A 157 0.88 4.29 -11.67
N THR A 158 0.86 3.51 -10.61
CA THR A 158 1.16 3.97 -9.25
C THR A 158 2.11 2.98 -8.57
N HIS A 159 3.03 3.47 -7.74
CA HIS A 159 3.89 2.65 -6.89
C HIS A 159 3.11 2.09 -5.69
N SER A 160 3.12 0.76 -5.50
CA SER A 160 2.44 0.05 -4.41
C SER A 160 3.29 -0.17 -3.17
#